data_AF-A0A939QIN9-F1
#
_entry.id   AF-A0A939QIN9-F1
#
_cell.length_a   1.000
_cell.length_b   1.000
_cell.length_c   1.000
_cell.angle_alpha   90.00
_cell.angle_beta   90.00
_cell.angle_gamma   90.00
#
_symmetry.space_group_name_H-M   'P 1'
#
loop_
_entity.id
_entity.type
_entity.pdbx_description
1 polymer ?
#
loop_
_entity_poly.entity_id
_entity_poly.type
_entity_poly.pdbx_seq_one_letter_code
_entity_poly.pdbx_strand_id
1 'polypeptide(L)'
;MQRFFKPDHARIGDTIPFFWDGTFHVFYLKRYADDTHDRVETDWWHLASTDLVNFEEIGVAVTRGGTGAPDFSAATGSVIRLGDTFYAFYTGFAKTPLAEGARHQTVLRARSTDLVTWEKDPEFALVADASRYDAHEWRDPFVFWDADAGLYRMLIAAQTLDGPVHRRGATVQATSPDGHEWTIGEPLWAPGLFSMHECPDLFRMGDYWYLVYSTLTDRTVTRYRMATALDGPWLAPEDDELDGLGLYAAKTISDGDGRYLVGWCPNYTAGKDGASWLWGGNLVIHELRQHTDGRLRVQQNARARAVLERSTDAPAVDFSSVQIASTHGYGTHTLATMPHAGFVDINLNPSPGTKVFGLEIRVDDSRTHGYSISFEPSLKRFRIDRLDRFGSDAPFDNRPVTLPDGPVRLSLEFDGEITVIYINGTSAATLRGYDLAGNLLAAFVEEGVVDVDAGSVQSLQQTPKEDR
;
A
#
# COMPACT_ATOMS: atom_id res chain seq x y z
N MET A 1 -21.55 -3.99 -4.08
CA MET A 1 -20.28 -3.43 -4.61
C MET A 1 -19.15 -3.92 -3.71
N GLN A 2 -17.95 -4.20 -4.25
CA GLN A 2 -16.76 -4.52 -3.46
C GLN A 2 -15.83 -3.30 -3.45
N ARG A 3 -15.46 -2.79 -2.28
CA ARG A 3 -14.58 -1.61 -2.13
C ARG A 3 -13.12 -1.95 -2.39
N PHE A 4 -12.66 -3.10 -1.91
CA PHE A 4 -11.27 -3.53 -1.98
C PHE A 4 -11.16 -4.78 -2.83
N PHE A 5 -10.81 -4.60 -4.11
CA PHE A 5 -10.74 -5.70 -5.08
C PHE A 5 -9.89 -6.86 -4.55
N LYS A 6 -10.39 -8.08 -4.76
CA LYS A 6 -9.63 -9.31 -4.56
C LYS A 6 -10.01 -10.31 -5.64
N PRO A 7 -9.03 -10.94 -6.32
CA PRO A 7 -9.35 -11.92 -7.33
C PRO A 7 -9.95 -13.20 -6.72
N ASP A 8 -10.84 -13.85 -7.45
CA ASP A 8 -11.48 -15.09 -7.02
C ASP A 8 -10.44 -16.17 -6.71
N HIS A 9 -10.59 -16.82 -5.55
CA HIS A 9 -9.71 -17.90 -5.06
C HIS A 9 -8.21 -17.55 -5.04
N ALA A 10 -7.88 -16.26 -5.01
CA ALA A 10 -6.51 -15.77 -5.08
C ALA A 10 -6.33 -14.51 -4.21
N ARG A 11 -5.10 -14.00 -4.24
CA ARG A 11 -4.64 -12.80 -3.57
C ARG A 11 -3.98 -11.89 -4.60
N ILE A 12 -4.16 -10.58 -4.45
CA ILE A 12 -3.35 -9.59 -5.17
C ILE A 12 -2.01 -9.42 -4.45
N GLY A 13 -0.94 -9.73 -5.15
CA GLY A 13 0.43 -9.40 -4.76
C GLY A 13 0.85 -8.05 -5.31
N ASP A 14 2.16 -7.87 -5.43
CA ASP A 14 2.78 -6.60 -5.86
C ASP A 14 2.08 -6.03 -7.09
N THR A 15 1.85 -4.72 -7.06
CA THR A 15 1.11 -4.02 -8.10
C THR A 15 2.06 -3.23 -9.00
N ILE A 16 1.71 -3.18 -10.28
CA ILE A 16 2.44 -2.50 -11.34
C ILE A 16 1.43 -1.60 -12.07
N PRO A 17 1.14 -0.41 -11.53
CA PRO A 17 0.12 0.45 -12.08
C PRO A 17 0.67 1.28 -13.26
N PHE A 18 -0.15 1.48 -14.29
CA PHE A 18 0.14 2.29 -15.48
C PHE A 18 -1.11 3.03 -15.96
N PHE A 19 -1.01 4.33 -16.23
CA PHE A 19 -2.14 5.12 -16.73
C PHE A 19 -1.99 5.34 -18.23
N TRP A 20 -3.05 5.07 -18.99
CA TRP A 20 -3.07 5.30 -20.42
C TRP A 20 -4.49 5.58 -20.91
N ASP A 21 -4.63 6.61 -21.74
CA ASP A 21 -5.87 6.93 -22.47
C ASP A 21 -7.14 6.91 -21.60
N GLY A 22 -7.10 7.61 -20.46
CA GLY A 22 -8.23 7.72 -19.54
C GLY A 22 -8.45 6.51 -18.63
N THR A 23 -7.62 5.47 -18.73
CA THR A 23 -7.77 4.19 -18.00
C THR A 23 -6.60 3.95 -17.07
N PHE A 24 -6.91 3.57 -15.83
CA PHE A 24 -5.94 3.04 -14.87
C PHE A 24 -5.79 1.54 -15.11
N HIS A 25 -4.62 1.12 -15.56
CA HIS A 25 -4.24 -0.28 -15.65
C HIS A 25 -3.48 -0.64 -14.38
N VAL A 26 -3.92 -1.68 -13.67
CA VAL A 26 -3.20 -2.24 -12.53
C VAL A 26 -2.82 -3.66 -12.91
N PHE A 27 -1.57 -3.84 -13.35
CA PHE A 27 -1.02 -5.18 -13.43
C PHE A 27 -0.64 -5.64 -12.02
N TYR A 28 -0.72 -6.93 -11.75
CA TYR A 28 -0.38 -7.44 -10.43
C TYR A 28 0.06 -8.89 -10.49
N LEU A 29 0.80 -9.30 -9.47
CA LEU A 29 1.19 -10.68 -9.30
C LEU A 29 0.06 -11.48 -8.64
N LYS A 30 -0.59 -12.39 -9.37
CA LYS A 30 -1.67 -13.21 -8.80
C LYS A 30 -1.09 -14.42 -8.07
N ARG A 31 -1.54 -14.63 -6.83
CA ARG A 31 -1.16 -15.80 -6.02
C ARG A 31 -2.40 -16.57 -5.58
N TYR A 32 -2.48 -17.85 -5.90
CA TYR A 32 -3.64 -18.65 -5.59
C TYR A 32 -3.71 -18.97 -4.09
N ALA A 33 -4.91 -19.26 -3.58
CA ALA A 33 -5.14 -19.46 -2.16
C ALA A 33 -4.43 -20.70 -1.59
N ASP A 34 -4.18 -21.72 -2.43
CA ASP A 34 -3.45 -22.94 -2.10
C ASP A 34 -1.92 -22.78 -2.18
N ASP A 35 -1.42 -21.64 -2.67
CA ASP A 35 0.02 -21.37 -2.72
C ASP A 35 0.58 -21.15 -1.30
N THR A 36 1.44 -22.08 -0.90
CA THR A 36 2.28 -22.02 0.29
C THR A 36 3.38 -20.95 0.12
N HIS A 37 3.95 -20.46 1.23
CA HIS A 37 4.93 -19.35 1.20
C HIS A 37 6.14 -19.63 0.29
N ASP A 38 6.56 -20.89 0.19
CA ASP A 38 7.66 -21.42 -0.62
C ASP A 38 7.36 -21.56 -2.12
N ARG A 39 6.08 -21.46 -2.54
CA ARG A 39 5.71 -21.46 -3.96
C ARG A 39 5.60 -20.03 -4.48
N VAL A 40 6.67 -19.56 -5.12
CA VAL A 40 6.80 -18.20 -5.68
C VAL A 40 6.44 -18.22 -7.17
N GLU A 41 5.36 -18.87 -7.58
CA GLU A 41 4.99 -19.01 -8.99
C GLU A 41 3.95 -17.95 -9.38
N THR A 42 4.39 -16.80 -9.92
CA THR A 42 3.48 -15.70 -10.25
C THR A 42 3.44 -15.41 -11.75
N ASP A 43 2.23 -15.14 -12.23
CA ASP A 43 1.95 -14.48 -13.51
C ASP A 43 1.56 -13.03 -13.23
N TRP A 44 1.79 -12.13 -14.20
CA TRP A 44 1.15 -10.83 -14.19
C TRP A 44 -0.29 -10.98 -14.68
N TRP A 45 -1.23 -10.53 -13.88
CA TRP A 45 -2.63 -10.34 -14.23
C TRP A 45 -2.94 -8.87 -14.38
N HIS A 46 -4.04 -8.54 -15.04
CA HIS A 46 -4.35 -7.18 -15.45
C HIS A 46 -5.77 -6.79 -15.01
N LEU A 47 -5.86 -5.68 -14.26
CA LEU A 47 -7.10 -4.98 -13.97
C LEU A 47 -7.16 -3.65 -14.74
N ALA A 48 -8.36 -3.26 -15.16
CA ALA A 48 -8.62 -1.94 -15.73
C ALA A 48 -9.74 -1.24 -14.95
N SER A 49 -9.60 0.08 -14.75
CA SER A 49 -10.64 0.91 -14.14
C SER A 49 -10.54 2.35 -14.63
N THR A 50 -11.67 3.05 -14.66
CA THR A 50 -11.74 4.50 -14.91
C THR A 50 -11.96 5.31 -13.62
N ASP A 51 -12.28 4.63 -12.51
CA ASP A 51 -12.67 5.26 -11.25
C ASP A 51 -11.91 4.80 -10.00
N LEU A 52 -11.00 3.83 -10.15
CA LEU A 52 -10.19 3.24 -9.08
C LEU A 52 -11.01 2.48 -8.02
N VAL A 53 -12.26 2.13 -8.34
CA VAL A 53 -13.16 1.33 -7.50
C VAL A 53 -13.72 0.16 -8.27
N ASN A 54 -14.35 0.42 -9.42
CA ASN A 54 -14.92 -0.59 -10.28
C ASN A 54 -13.81 -1.09 -11.22
N PHE A 55 -13.26 -2.25 -10.89
CA PHE A 55 -12.22 -2.92 -11.69
C PHE A 55 -12.81 -4.05 -12.53
N GLU A 56 -12.39 -4.09 -13.79
CA GLU A 56 -12.56 -5.23 -14.68
C GLU A 56 -11.27 -6.07 -14.68
N GLU A 57 -11.36 -7.37 -14.39
CA GLU A 57 -10.23 -8.30 -14.55
C GLU A 57 -10.14 -8.71 -16.02
N ILE A 58 -9.14 -8.18 -16.72
CA ILE A 58 -8.93 -8.41 -18.16
C ILE A 58 -8.35 -9.82 -18.41
N GLY A 59 -7.49 -10.29 -17.50
CA GLY A 59 -6.90 -11.62 -17.55
C GLY A 59 -5.38 -11.63 -17.34
N VAL A 60 -4.72 -12.67 -17.83
CA VAL A 60 -3.26 -12.82 -17.76
C VAL A 60 -2.59 -11.90 -18.78
N ALA A 61 -1.62 -11.11 -18.33
CA ALA A 61 -0.79 -10.24 -19.17
C ALA A 61 0.55 -10.90 -19.50
N VAL A 62 1.47 -11.00 -18.54
CA VAL A 62 2.78 -11.65 -18.69
C VAL A 62 2.75 -12.99 -17.97
N THR A 63 2.66 -14.07 -18.73
CA THR A 63 2.73 -15.44 -18.20
C THR A 63 4.15 -15.76 -17.76
N ARG A 64 4.33 -16.50 -16.67
CA ARG A 64 5.63 -17.07 -16.28
C ARG A 64 6.12 -18.13 -17.26
N GLY A 65 7.41 -18.41 -17.21
CA GLY A 65 8.07 -19.47 -17.97
C GLY A 65 7.98 -20.84 -17.29
N GLY A 66 8.45 -21.87 -18.00
CA GLY A 66 8.59 -23.22 -17.45
C GLY A 66 9.80 -23.34 -16.51
N THR A 67 10.00 -24.52 -15.92
CA THR A 67 11.07 -24.83 -14.94
C THR A 67 12.48 -24.39 -15.36
N GLY A 68 12.81 -24.41 -16.65
CA GLY A 68 14.13 -24.01 -17.15
C GLY A 68 14.24 -22.56 -17.63
N ALA A 69 13.14 -21.79 -17.56
CA ALA A 69 13.12 -20.41 -18.01
C ALA A 69 13.72 -19.46 -16.96
N PRO A 70 14.35 -18.35 -17.37
CA PRO A 70 14.84 -17.34 -16.43
C PRO A 70 13.70 -16.69 -15.63
N ASP A 71 12.46 -16.75 -16.12
CA ASP A 71 11.25 -16.29 -15.46
C ASP A 71 10.30 -17.44 -15.11
N PHE A 72 10.82 -18.53 -14.55
CA PHE A 72 9.98 -19.57 -13.92
C PHE A 72 8.88 -18.96 -13.04
N SER A 73 9.19 -17.81 -12.43
CA SER A 73 8.21 -16.85 -11.97
C SER A 73 8.44 -15.47 -12.58
N ALA A 74 7.37 -14.84 -13.05
CA ALA A 74 7.37 -13.45 -13.51
C ALA A 74 6.94 -12.57 -12.35
N ALA A 75 7.89 -11.83 -11.78
CA ALA A 75 7.69 -10.98 -10.61
C ALA A 75 7.70 -9.50 -10.99
N THR A 76 7.70 -8.64 -9.98
CA THR A 76 7.37 -7.20 -10.06
C THR A 76 8.28 -6.43 -11.02
N GLY A 77 7.75 -5.31 -11.52
CA GLY A 77 8.40 -4.46 -12.49
C GLY A 77 7.65 -3.16 -12.77
N SER A 78 7.67 -2.70 -14.01
CA SER A 78 7.02 -1.48 -14.49
C SER A 78 6.60 -1.59 -15.94
N VAL A 79 5.64 -0.75 -16.33
CA VAL A 79 5.23 -0.55 -17.72
C VAL A 79 5.58 0.86 -18.14
N ILE A 80 6.14 1.00 -19.35
CA ILE A 80 6.41 2.29 -19.99
C ILE A 80 6.02 2.23 -21.47
N ARG A 81 5.61 3.37 -22.04
CA ARG A 81 5.42 3.52 -23.48
C ARG A 81 6.69 4.06 -24.14
N LEU A 82 7.19 3.35 -25.16
CA LEU A 82 8.31 3.76 -26.01
C LEU A 82 7.79 3.86 -27.46
N GLY A 83 7.67 5.08 -27.98
CA GLY A 83 7.02 5.32 -29.28
C GLY A 83 5.56 4.87 -29.27
N ASP A 84 5.21 3.92 -30.13
CA ASP A 84 3.86 3.34 -30.24
C ASP A 84 3.71 1.98 -29.53
N THR A 85 4.74 1.54 -28.81
CA THR A 85 4.78 0.23 -28.15
C THR A 85 4.85 0.40 -26.63
N PHE A 86 4.13 -0.44 -25.90
CA PHE A 86 4.26 -0.57 -24.46
C PHE A 86 5.27 -1.66 -24.12
N TYR A 87 6.12 -1.40 -23.14
CA TYR A 87 7.11 -2.32 -22.63
C TYR A 87 6.86 -2.59 -21.16
N ALA A 88 6.74 -3.86 -20.80
CA ALA A 88 6.77 -4.33 -19.43
C ALA A 88 8.20 -4.78 -19.16
N PHE A 89 8.91 -4.07 -18.29
CA PHE A 89 10.16 -4.55 -17.71
C PHE A 89 9.80 -5.25 -16.41
N TYR A 90 10.27 -6.48 -16.21
CA TYR A 90 9.87 -7.31 -15.09
C TYR A 90 11.02 -8.18 -14.60
N THR A 91 10.88 -8.74 -13.40
CA THR A 91 11.89 -9.64 -12.84
C THR A 91 11.55 -11.08 -13.18
N GLY A 92 12.46 -11.78 -13.85
CA GLY A 92 12.47 -13.23 -13.92
C GLY A 92 13.12 -13.84 -12.69
N PHE A 93 12.39 -14.69 -11.98
CA PHE A 93 12.90 -15.53 -10.90
C PHE A 93 13.08 -16.96 -11.42
N ALA A 94 14.33 -17.42 -11.49
CA ALA A 94 14.65 -18.79 -11.91
C ALA A 94 14.38 -19.78 -10.76
N LYS A 95 13.88 -20.99 -11.07
CA LYS A 95 13.51 -22.00 -10.05
C LYS A 95 14.67 -22.44 -9.15
N THR A 96 15.89 -22.43 -9.66
CA THR A 96 17.09 -22.85 -8.93
C THR A 96 18.31 -22.15 -9.53
N PRO A 97 19.30 -21.69 -8.75
CA PRO A 97 20.57 -21.21 -9.30
C PRO A 97 21.32 -22.40 -9.93
N LEU A 98 21.23 -22.53 -11.26
CA LEU A 98 21.81 -23.64 -12.02
C LEU A 98 23.34 -23.46 -12.15
N ALA A 99 24.11 -23.97 -11.19
CA ALA A 99 25.58 -23.98 -11.10
C ALA A 99 26.24 -22.78 -10.37
N GLU A 100 27.49 -22.98 -9.95
CA GLU A 100 28.34 -21.96 -9.33
C GLU A 100 28.49 -20.76 -10.28
N GLY A 101 28.05 -19.57 -9.86
CA GLY A 101 27.95 -18.37 -10.71
C GLY A 101 26.58 -18.13 -11.38
N ALA A 102 25.57 -18.96 -11.10
CA ALA A 102 24.20 -18.77 -11.61
C ALA A 102 23.45 -17.62 -10.91
N ARG A 103 22.54 -16.99 -11.65
CA ARG A 103 21.76 -15.82 -11.21
C ARG A 103 20.35 -16.25 -10.86
N HIS A 104 19.84 -15.80 -9.71
CA HIS A 104 18.47 -16.13 -9.28
C HIS A 104 17.44 -15.16 -9.86
N GLN A 105 17.82 -13.89 -10.01
CA GLN A 105 16.95 -12.81 -10.48
C GLN A 105 17.56 -12.15 -11.72
N THR A 106 16.75 -11.82 -12.70
CA THR A 106 17.17 -11.14 -13.94
C THR A 106 16.08 -10.17 -14.39
N VAL A 107 16.44 -8.97 -14.83
CA VAL A 107 15.49 -8.05 -15.43
C VAL A 107 15.26 -8.45 -16.90
N LEU A 108 14.01 -8.71 -17.24
CA LEU A 108 13.53 -9.15 -18.55
C LEU A 108 12.52 -8.14 -19.10
N ARG A 109 12.07 -8.31 -20.35
CA ARG A 109 11.02 -7.47 -20.94
C ARG A 109 10.03 -8.22 -21.82
N ALA A 110 8.83 -7.68 -21.89
CA ALA A 110 7.81 -8.02 -22.86
C ALA A 110 7.26 -6.76 -23.52
N ARG A 111 6.72 -6.87 -24.73
CA ARG A 111 6.14 -5.76 -25.49
C ARG A 111 4.66 -5.99 -25.79
N SER A 112 3.88 -4.92 -25.86
CA SER A 112 2.47 -4.93 -26.21
C SER A 112 2.12 -3.71 -27.05
N THR A 113 1.08 -3.81 -27.88
CA THR A 113 0.51 -2.68 -28.63
C THR A 113 -0.88 -2.28 -28.13
N ASP A 114 -1.46 -3.06 -27.21
CA ASP A 114 -2.84 -2.93 -26.73
C ASP A 114 -2.96 -3.00 -25.19
N LEU A 115 -1.85 -3.18 -24.47
CA LEU A 115 -1.75 -3.43 -23.02
C LEU A 115 -2.36 -4.77 -22.54
N VAL A 116 -2.95 -5.56 -23.43
CA VAL A 116 -3.64 -6.81 -23.12
C VAL A 116 -2.78 -8.01 -23.52
N THR A 117 -2.29 -8.01 -24.77
CA THR A 117 -1.48 -9.09 -25.32
C THR A 117 -0.01 -8.73 -25.23
N TRP A 118 0.78 -9.56 -24.55
CA TRP A 118 2.21 -9.33 -24.32
C TRP A 118 3.08 -10.40 -24.98
N GLU A 119 4.10 -9.95 -25.71
CA GLU A 119 5.10 -10.82 -26.34
C GLU A 119 6.44 -10.63 -25.63
N LYS A 120 6.97 -11.71 -25.03
CA LYS A 120 8.28 -11.69 -24.37
C LYS A 120 9.39 -11.48 -25.38
N ASP A 121 10.41 -10.74 -24.97
CA ASP A 121 11.64 -10.61 -25.74
C ASP A 121 12.69 -11.61 -25.23
N PRO A 122 12.97 -12.69 -25.98
CA PRO A 122 13.93 -13.72 -25.54
C PRO A 122 15.39 -13.24 -25.61
N GLU A 123 15.68 -12.14 -26.29
CA GLU A 123 17.04 -11.62 -26.47
C GLU A 123 17.42 -10.59 -25.39
N PHE A 124 16.44 -10.08 -24.64
CA PHE A 124 16.68 -9.09 -23.61
C PHE A 124 16.89 -9.71 -22.24
N ALA A 125 18.05 -9.43 -21.64
CA ALA A 125 18.32 -9.69 -20.23
C ALA A 125 19.27 -8.62 -19.68
N LEU A 126 18.81 -7.89 -18.66
CA LEU A 126 19.67 -6.99 -17.90
C LEU A 126 20.07 -7.68 -16.59
N VAL A 127 21.32 -8.14 -16.56
CA VAL A 127 21.90 -8.89 -15.44
C VAL A 127 22.72 -7.98 -14.53
N ALA A 128 22.75 -8.27 -13.23
CA ALA A 128 23.57 -7.54 -12.27
C ALA A 128 25.06 -7.54 -12.66
N ASP A 129 25.76 -6.42 -12.42
CA ASP A 129 27.22 -6.43 -12.35
C ASP A 129 27.65 -7.12 -11.06
N ALA A 130 27.99 -8.41 -11.17
CA ALA A 130 28.32 -9.27 -10.03
C ALA A 130 29.62 -8.87 -9.31
N SER A 131 30.39 -7.92 -9.85
CA SER A 131 31.53 -7.33 -9.16
C SER A 131 31.15 -6.19 -8.21
N ARG A 132 29.92 -5.68 -8.31
CA ARG A 132 29.39 -4.53 -7.54
C ARG A 132 28.14 -4.86 -6.74
N TYR A 133 27.31 -5.77 -7.23
CA TYR A 133 26.00 -6.11 -6.66
C TYR A 133 25.79 -7.61 -6.54
N ASP A 134 24.97 -8.02 -5.58
CA ASP A 134 24.59 -9.42 -5.40
C ASP A 134 23.72 -9.89 -6.58
N ALA A 135 24.18 -10.92 -7.29
CA ALA A 135 23.50 -11.46 -8.47
C ALA A 135 22.22 -12.24 -8.16
N HIS A 136 21.93 -12.51 -6.88
CA HIS A 136 20.69 -13.12 -6.43
C HIS A 136 19.63 -12.10 -6.00
N GLU A 137 20.01 -10.83 -5.87
CA GLU A 137 19.22 -9.73 -5.34
C GLU A 137 19.23 -8.59 -6.37
N TRP A 138 18.41 -8.72 -7.41
CA TRP A 138 18.36 -7.86 -8.59
C TRP A 138 16.96 -7.87 -9.24
N ARG A 139 16.06 -7.00 -8.77
CA ARG A 139 14.63 -7.08 -9.11
C ARG A 139 13.92 -5.73 -9.17
N ASP A 140 12.62 -5.82 -9.44
CA ASP A 140 11.62 -4.76 -9.42
C ASP A 140 11.95 -3.55 -10.31
N PRO A 141 12.26 -3.76 -11.60
CA PRO A 141 12.68 -2.67 -12.48
C PRO A 141 11.59 -1.60 -12.61
N PHE A 142 11.95 -0.34 -12.39
CA PHE A 142 11.09 0.83 -12.61
C PHE A 142 11.68 1.76 -13.66
N VAL A 143 11.01 1.88 -14.80
CA VAL A 143 11.49 2.66 -15.94
C VAL A 143 10.74 3.97 -16.10
N PHE A 144 11.48 5.07 -16.28
CA PHE A 144 10.92 6.39 -16.53
C PHE A 144 11.81 7.21 -17.49
N TRP A 145 11.22 8.26 -18.08
CA TRP A 145 11.95 9.25 -18.86
C TRP A 145 12.48 10.37 -17.95
N ASP A 146 13.80 10.56 -17.91
CA ASP A 146 14.43 11.71 -17.28
C ASP A 146 14.54 12.84 -18.30
N ALA A 147 13.58 13.77 -18.25
CA ALA A 147 13.52 14.91 -19.16
C ALA A 147 14.69 15.87 -19.00
N ASP A 148 15.27 15.99 -17.80
CA ASP A 148 16.37 16.91 -17.53
C ASP A 148 17.68 16.39 -18.15
N ALA A 149 17.89 15.06 -18.12
CA ALA A 149 19.04 14.42 -18.74
C ALA A 149 18.83 14.02 -20.22
N GLY A 150 17.57 14.01 -20.70
CA GLY A 150 17.24 13.59 -22.05
C GLY A 150 17.51 12.11 -22.32
N LEU A 151 17.22 11.24 -21.33
CA LEU A 151 17.43 9.80 -21.42
C LEU A 151 16.40 9.02 -20.59
N TYR A 152 16.28 7.72 -20.84
CA TYR A 152 15.53 6.80 -19.98
C TYR A 152 16.39 6.32 -18.82
N ARG A 153 15.76 6.17 -17.65
CA ARG A 153 16.36 5.56 -16.47
C ARG A 153 15.54 4.36 -16.03
N MET A 154 16.23 3.34 -15.54
CA MET A 154 15.64 2.17 -14.89
C MET A 154 16.19 2.09 -13.47
N LEU A 155 15.32 2.10 -12.47
CA LEU A 155 15.67 1.79 -11.09
C LEU A 155 15.52 0.29 -10.84
N ILE A 156 16.41 -0.28 -10.04
CA ILE A 156 16.45 -1.71 -9.73
C ILE A 156 16.71 -1.87 -8.23
N ALA A 157 15.86 -2.64 -7.56
CA ALA A 157 16.08 -3.04 -6.18
C ALA A 157 17.20 -4.09 -6.15
N ALA A 158 18.28 -3.79 -5.45
CA ALA A 158 19.45 -4.66 -5.38
C ALA A 158 20.13 -4.62 -4.02
N GLN A 159 21.15 -5.46 -3.84
CA GLN A 159 22.07 -5.37 -2.71
C GLN A 159 23.51 -5.08 -3.16
N THR A 160 24.21 -4.25 -2.40
CA THR A 160 25.68 -4.13 -2.48
C THR A 160 26.36 -5.40 -1.97
N LEU A 161 27.64 -5.59 -2.31
CA LEU A 161 28.42 -6.75 -1.82
C LEU A 161 28.96 -6.57 -0.39
N ASP A 162 29.23 -5.31 0.00
CA ASP A 162 29.87 -4.97 1.27
C ASP A 162 28.88 -4.51 2.35
N GLY A 163 29.30 -4.62 3.61
CA GLY A 163 28.54 -4.17 4.79
C GLY A 163 27.73 -5.27 5.50
N PRO A 164 26.95 -4.95 6.54
CA PRO A 164 26.09 -5.92 7.22
C PRO A 164 24.95 -6.39 6.31
N VAL A 165 24.66 -7.70 6.27
CA VAL A 165 23.67 -8.32 5.35
C VAL A 165 22.32 -7.58 5.32
N HIS A 166 21.76 -7.23 6.48
CA HIS A 166 20.47 -6.53 6.56
C HIS A 166 20.54 -5.01 6.32
N ARG A 167 21.66 -4.52 5.77
CA ARG A 167 21.92 -3.10 5.50
C ARG A 167 22.51 -2.86 4.10
N ARG A 168 22.45 -3.86 3.22
CA ARG A 168 23.05 -3.77 1.87
C ARG A 168 22.10 -3.26 0.80
N GLY A 169 20.84 -2.96 1.14
CA GLY A 169 19.83 -2.52 0.19
C GLY A 169 20.25 -1.27 -0.57
N ALA A 170 20.09 -1.33 -1.89
CA ALA A 170 20.42 -0.27 -2.82
C ALA A 170 19.34 -0.15 -3.91
N THR A 171 19.05 1.09 -4.30
CA THR A 171 18.30 1.41 -5.51
C THR A 171 19.31 1.74 -6.60
N VAL A 172 19.63 0.74 -7.42
CA VAL A 172 20.59 0.87 -8.53
C VAL A 172 19.90 1.52 -9.72
N GLN A 173 20.65 2.28 -10.52
CA GLN A 173 20.14 2.85 -11.78
C GLN A 173 20.89 2.30 -12.99
N ALA A 174 20.15 2.06 -14.06
CA ALA A 174 20.67 1.92 -15.42
C ALA A 174 20.11 3.05 -16.30
N THR A 175 20.86 3.45 -17.32
CA THR A 175 20.47 4.51 -18.26
C THR A 175 20.43 4.01 -19.68
N SER A 176 19.55 4.58 -20.49
CA SER A 176 19.38 4.23 -21.90
C SER A 176 18.99 5.46 -22.72
N PRO A 177 19.63 5.74 -23.87
CA PRO A 177 19.23 6.86 -24.72
C PRO A 177 17.89 6.61 -25.45
N ASP A 178 17.50 5.35 -25.64
CA ASP A 178 16.36 4.93 -26.46
C ASP A 178 15.35 4.03 -25.72
N GLY A 179 15.67 3.59 -24.50
CA GLY A 179 14.86 2.66 -23.71
C GLY A 179 15.10 1.19 -24.05
N HIS A 180 16.01 0.88 -24.97
CA HIS A 180 16.28 -0.48 -25.45
C HIS A 180 17.64 -1.01 -24.98
N GLU A 181 18.70 -0.22 -25.08
CA GLU A 181 20.05 -0.59 -24.63
C GLU A 181 20.41 0.09 -23.32
N TRP A 182 20.79 -0.70 -22.31
CA TRP A 182 20.92 -0.23 -20.93
C TRP A 182 22.36 -0.32 -20.42
N THR A 183 22.83 0.77 -19.80
CA THR A 183 24.13 0.84 -19.12
C THR A 183 23.91 0.99 -17.61
N ILE A 184 24.40 0.03 -16.82
CA ILE A 184 24.33 0.06 -15.35
C ILE A 184 25.31 1.10 -14.80
N GLY A 185 24.81 2.01 -13.95
CA GLY A 185 25.59 3.10 -13.37
C GLY A 185 25.89 2.94 -11.87
N GLU A 186 26.22 4.05 -11.22
CA GLU A 186 26.24 4.16 -9.75
C GLU A 186 24.81 4.15 -9.19
N PRO A 187 24.59 3.62 -7.97
CA PRO A 187 23.25 3.56 -7.41
C PRO A 187 22.69 4.96 -7.18
N LEU A 188 21.38 5.12 -7.37
CA LEU A 188 20.66 6.34 -7.02
C LEU A 188 20.69 6.57 -5.51
N TRP A 189 20.54 5.48 -4.75
CA TRP A 189 20.47 5.53 -3.29
C TRP A 189 20.89 4.21 -2.64
N ALA A 190 21.89 4.24 -1.76
CA ALA A 190 22.40 3.07 -1.03
C ALA A 190 22.85 3.49 0.39
N PRO A 191 21.92 3.71 1.34
CA PRO A 191 22.19 4.44 2.58
C PRO A 191 22.70 3.57 3.74
N GLY A 192 22.74 2.24 3.62
CA GLY A 192 23.10 1.37 4.75
C GLY A 192 21.99 1.19 5.81
N LEU A 193 20.73 1.43 5.44
CA LEU A 193 19.58 1.44 6.37
C LEU A 193 18.75 0.15 6.33
N PHE A 194 18.55 -0.42 5.14
CA PHE A 194 17.62 -1.52 4.91
C PHE A 194 18.30 -2.67 4.17
N SER A 195 17.72 -3.87 4.24
CA SER A 195 18.18 -5.02 3.46
C SER A 195 17.81 -4.91 1.98
N MET A 196 16.68 -4.26 1.68
CA MET A 196 16.16 -4.09 0.33
C MET A 196 15.25 -2.85 0.24
N HIS A 197 15.18 -2.26 -0.94
CA HIS A 197 14.21 -1.23 -1.33
C HIS A 197 13.27 -1.81 -2.40
N GLU A 198 12.36 -2.69 -1.99
CA GLU A 198 11.47 -3.41 -2.92
C GLU A 198 10.49 -2.47 -3.60
N CYS A 199 10.09 -2.83 -4.82
CA CYS A 199 9.12 -2.07 -5.62
C CYS A 199 9.48 -0.57 -5.73
N PRO A 200 10.72 -0.20 -6.10
CA PRO A 200 11.09 1.19 -6.21
C PRO A 200 10.18 1.89 -7.23
N ASP A 201 9.76 3.09 -6.90
CA ASP A 201 8.97 3.97 -7.76
C ASP A 201 9.47 5.40 -7.57
N LEU A 202 9.57 6.14 -8.67
CA LEU A 202 10.15 7.47 -8.68
C LEU A 202 9.32 8.44 -9.50
N PHE A 203 9.01 9.58 -8.90
CA PHE A 203 8.32 10.65 -9.61
C PHE A 203 8.76 12.02 -9.11
N ARG A 204 8.53 13.02 -9.95
CA ARG A 204 8.65 14.43 -9.59
C ARG A 204 7.25 14.99 -9.34
N MET A 205 7.09 15.77 -8.29
CA MET A 205 5.89 16.54 -8.00
C MET A 205 6.33 17.88 -7.39
N GLY A 206 5.91 19.00 -7.98
CA GLY A 206 6.45 20.31 -7.66
C GLY A 206 7.99 20.35 -7.79
N ASP A 207 8.65 20.90 -6.78
CA ASP A 207 10.10 21.08 -6.75
C ASP A 207 10.87 19.86 -6.19
N TYR A 208 10.17 18.76 -5.92
CA TYR A 208 10.74 17.58 -5.28
C TYR A 208 10.63 16.32 -6.14
N TRP A 209 11.67 15.50 -6.04
CA TRP A 209 11.69 14.10 -6.41
C TRP A 209 11.31 13.25 -5.21
N TYR A 210 10.56 12.17 -5.46
CA TYR A 210 10.14 11.21 -4.45
C TYR A 210 10.55 9.81 -4.87
N LEU A 211 11.28 9.11 -3.98
CA LEU A 211 11.59 7.69 -4.11
C LEU A 211 10.71 6.91 -3.14
N VAL A 212 9.71 6.20 -3.67
CA VAL A 212 8.85 5.27 -2.93
C VAL A 212 9.45 3.87 -3.00
N TYR A 213 9.43 3.15 -1.89
CA TYR A 213 9.93 1.78 -1.81
C TYR A 213 9.31 1.05 -0.60
N SER A 214 9.28 -0.28 -0.66
CA SER A 214 8.82 -1.12 0.44
C SER A 214 9.98 -1.86 1.10
N THR A 215 9.89 -2.12 2.40
CA THR A 215 10.94 -2.82 3.14
C THR A 215 10.37 -3.69 4.26
N LEU A 216 11.11 -4.75 4.63
CA LEU A 216 10.78 -5.67 5.73
C LEU A 216 11.82 -5.63 6.86
N THR A 217 12.79 -4.70 6.83
CA THR A 217 13.95 -4.75 7.74
C THR A 217 13.59 -4.42 9.18
N ASP A 218 12.83 -3.35 9.39
CA ASP A 218 12.44 -2.86 10.72
C ASP A 218 10.92 -2.93 10.93
N ARG A 219 10.17 -2.59 9.88
CA ARG A 219 8.72 -2.74 9.78
C ARG A 219 8.37 -3.13 8.35
N THR A 220 7.29 -3.89 8.19
CA THR A 220 6.72 -4.26 6.89
C THR A 220 5.84 -3.13 6.37
N VAL A 221 6.44 -2.14 5.70
CA VAL A 221 5.75 -0.91 5.28
C VAL A 221 6.28 -0.40 3.94
N THR A 222 5.45 0.39 3.24
CA THR A 222 5.90 1.26 2.14
C THR A 222 6.28 2.64 2.67
N ARG A 223 7.48 3.09 2.31
CA ARG A 223 8.08 4.37 2.70
C ARG A 223 8.39 5.25 1.50
N TYR A 224 8.77 6.51 1.77
CA TYR A 224 9.32 7.39 0.76
C TYR A 224 10.54 8.21 1.24
N ARG A 225 11.38 8.62 0.30
CA ARG A 225 12.38 9.68 0.46
C ARG A 225 12.07 10.85 -0.46
N MET A 226 12.53 12.03 -0.09
CA MET A 226 12.37 13.24 -0.92
C MET A 226 13.71 13.94 -1.15
N ALA A 227 13.90 14.51 -2.34
CA ALA A 227 15.09 15.27 -2.71
C ALA A 227 14.72 16.40 -3.69
N THR A 228 15.50 17.48 -3.75
CA THR A 228 15.31 18.54 -4.75
C THR A 228 16.05 18.25 -6.06
N ALA A 229 16.89 17.22 -6.08
CA ALA A 229 17.64 16.76 -7.25
C ALA A 229 17.82 15.22 -7.20
N LEU A 230 17.99 14.59 -8.36
CA LEU A 230 18.12 13.13 -8.48
C LEU A 230 19.39 12.57 -7.82
N ASP A 231 20.46 13.35 -7.78
CA ASP A 231 21.70 13.03 -7.07
C ASP A 231 21.60 13.21 -5.55
N GLY A 232 20.43 13.64 -5.06
CA GLY A 232 20.14 13.81 -3.64
C GLY A 232 20.54 15.21 -3.13
N PRO A 233 20.72 15.36 -1.81
CA PRO A 233 20.56 14.32 -0.79
C PRO A 233 19.11 13.82 -0.67
N TRP A 234 18.95 12.52 -0.47
CA TRP A 234 17.65 11.88 -0.21
C TRP A 234 17.30 11.96 1.28
N LEU A 235 16.25 12.72 1.61
CA LEU A 235 15.83 13.01 2.97
C LEU A 235 14.66 12.11 3.40
N ALA A 236 14.69 11.67 4.65
CA ALA A 236 13.56 11.03 5.32
C ALA A 236 12.78 12.10 6.10
N PRO A 237 11.47 12.26 5.87
CA PRO A 237 10.62 13.05 6.75
C PRO A 237 10.43 12.36 8.11
N GLU A 238 9.88 13.10 9.09
CA GLU A 238 9.57 12.57 10.43
C GLU A 238 8.62 11.36 10.39
N ASP A 239 7.68 11.39 9.46
CA ASP A 239 6.80 10.29 9.11
C ASP A 239 7.07 9.97 7.63
N ASP A 240 7.86 8.93 7.40
CA ASP A 240 8.28 8.48 6.09
C ASP A 240 7.47 7.28 5.58
N GLU A 241 6.50 6.81 6.35
CA GLU A 241 5.58 5.74 5.99
C GLU A 241 4.38 6.32 5.22
N LEU A 242 3.88 5.63 4.20
CA LEU A 242 2.72 6.09 3.42
C LEU A 242 1.39 5.48 3.91
N ASP A 243 1.45 4.42 4.70
CA ASP A 243 0.37 3.80 5.47
C ASP A 243 1.03 3.18 6.74
N GLY A 244 0.32 2.37 7.51
CA GLY A 244 0.90 1.43 8.46
C GLY A 244 1.08 0.03 7.87
N LEU A 245 0.85 -1.00 8.67
CA LEU A 245 1.09 -2.41 8.32
C LEU A 245 0.08 -2.99 7.32
N GLY A 246 -0.98 -2.25 6.99
CA GLY A 246 -2.02 -2.69 6.06
C GLY A 246 -1.76 -2.33 4.60
N LEU A 247 -0.59 -1.82 4.23
CA LEU A 247 -0.23 -1.54 2.84
C LEU A 247 1.23 -1.92 2.58
N TYR A 248 1.45 -2.70 1.52
CA TYR A 248 2.80 -3.06 1.08
C TYR A 248 2.92 -3.13 -0.43
N ALA A 249 4.18 -3.15 -0.90
CA ALA A 249 4.57 -3.15 -2.32
C ALA A 249 3.85 -2.08 -3.13
N ALA A 250 3.61 -0.92 -2.50
CA ALA A 250 2.83 0.11 -3.13
C ALA A 250 3.68 0.94 -4.09
N LYS A 251 3.18 1.11 -5.33
CA LYS A 251 3.73 1.97 -6.37
C LYS A 251 2.71 3.03 -6.74
N THR A 252 3.13 4.09 -7.42
CA THR A 252 2.25 5.20 -7.75
C THR A 252 1.87 5.27 -9.22
N ILE A 253 0.72 5.88 -9.47
CA ILE A 253 0.18 6.15 -10.79
C ILE A 253 -0.42 7.56 -10.79
N SER A 254 -0.30 8.26 -11.92
CA SER A 254 -0.91 9.58 -12.08
C SER A 254 -1.64 9.65 -13.40
N ASP A 255 -2.80 10.29 -13.39
CA ASP A 255 -3.58 10.64 -14.58
C ASP A 255 -3.28 12.07 -15.08
N GLY A 256 -2.31 12.74 -14.46
CA GLY A 256 -1.97 14.15 -14.72
C GLY A 256 -2.65 15.13 -13.75
N ASP A 257 -3.77 14.75 -13.14
CA ASP A 257 -4.51 15.58 -12.18
C ASP A 257 -4.25 15.13 -10.73
N GLY A 258 -4.37 13.82 -10.50
CA GLY A 258 -4.11 13.16 -9.23
C GLY A 258 -2.89 12.25 -9.29
N ARG A 259 -2.39 11.88 -8.12
CA ARG A 259 -1.43 10.77 -7.95
C ARG A 259 -1.97 9.81 -6.91
N TYR A 260 -1.93 8.53 -7.22
CA TYR A 260 -2.53 7.48 -6.43
C TYR A 260 -1.47 6.48 -6.01
N LEU A 261 -1.50 6.08 -4.75
CA LEU A 261 -0.67 5.02 -4.20
C LEU A 261 -1.45 3.72 -4.28
N VAL A 262 -0.93 2.74 -5.01
CA VAL A 262 -1.59 1.47 -5.32
C VAL A 262 -0.75 0.36 -4.72
N GLY A 263 -1.31 -0.40 -3.79
CA GLY A 263 -0.63 -1.51 -3.14
C GLY A 263 -1.63 -2.54 -2.63
N TRP A 264 -1.17 -3.46 -1.78
CA TRP A 264 -2.04 -4.49 -1.22
C TRP A 264 -2.05 -4.50 0.30
N CYS A 265 -3.24 -4.76 0.84
CA CYS A 265 -3.48 -5.09 2.23
C CYS A 265 -3.43 -6.60 2.41
N PRO A 266 -2.58 -7.12 3.29
CA PRO A 266 -2.33 -8.54 3.33
C PRO A 266 -3.42 -9.38 3.99
N ASN A 267 -3.36 -10.67 3.67
CA ASN A 267 -4.04 -11.69 4.46
C ASN A 267 -3.16 -12.16 5.62
N TYR A 268 -3.79 -12.66 6.70
CA TYR A 268 -3.11 -13.42 7.76
C TYR A 268 -3.43 -14.92 7.65
N THR A 269 -2.50 -15.75 8.13
CA THR A 269 -2.63 -17.20 8.09
C THR A 269 -3.90 -17.67 8.79
N ALA A 270 -4.65 -18.57 8.15
CA ALA A 270 -5.96 -19.06 8.61
C ALA A 270 -7.05 -17.99 8.79
N GLY A 271 -6.85 -16.77 8.25
CA GLY A 271 -7.81 -15.68 8.40
C GLY A 271 -8.03 -15.29 9.86
N LYS A 272 -6.94 -15.13 10.61
CA LYS A 272 -6.98 -14.90 12.05
C LYS A 272 -6.07 -13.74 12.46
N ASP A 273 -6.58 -12.89 13.34
CA ASP A 273 -5.79 -11.81 13.91
C ASP A 273 -4.63 -12.31 14.76
N GLY A 274 -3.47 -11.66 14.60
CA GLY A 274 -2.22 -12.04 15.26
C GLY A 274 -1.53 -13.26 14.67
N ALA A 275 -2.09 -13.88 13.62
CA ALA A 275 -1.41 -14.94 12.88
C ALA A 275 -0.34 -14.36 11.93
N SER A 276 0.56 -15.22 11.46
CA SER A 276 1.63 -14.82 10.55
C SER A 276 1.06 -14.25 9.25
N TRP A 277 1.67 -13.14 8.85
CA TRP A 277 1.45 -12.45 7.59
C TRP A 277 1.61 -13.37 6.37
N LEU A 278 0.69 -13.26 5.41
CA LEU A 278 0.75 -13.92 4.11
C LEU A 278 0.99 -12.88 3.00
N TRP A 279 1.83 -13.25 2.04
CA TRP A 279 2.07 -12.42 0.88
C TRP A 279 0.81 -12.27 0.01
N GLY A 280 0.46 -11.01 -0.27
CA GLY A 280 -0.73 -10.60 -1.01
C GLY A 280 -2.02 -10.61 -0.19
N GLY A 281 -3.06 -9.95 -0.71
CA GLY A 281 -4.39 -9.91 -0.11
C GLY A 281 -5.42 -9.20 -0.98
N ASN A 282 -5.80 -7.97 -0.59
CA ASN A 282 -6.74 -7.11 -1.33
C ASN A 282 -6.06 -5.83 -1.82
N LEU A 283 -6.57 -5.26 -2.91
CA LEU A 283 -6.11 -4.00 -3.48
C LEU A 283 -6.53 -2.84 -2.58
N VAL A 284 -5.58 -1.98 -2.24
CA VAL A 284 -5.81 -0.73 -1.51
C VAL A 284 -5.20 0.42 -2.29
N ILE A 285 -5.99 1.48 -2.46
CA ILE A 285 -5.60 2.67 -3.23
C ILE A 285 -5.90 3.91 -2.42
N HIS A 286 -4.87 4.75 -2.25
CA HIS A 286 -4.98 6.08 -1.65
C HIS A 286 -4.64 7.17 -2.66
N GLU A 287 -5.00 8.42 -2.33
CA GLU A 287 -4.52 9.59 -3.05
C GLU A 287 -3.33 10.23 -2.32
N LEU A 288 -2.28 10.55 -3.07
CA LEU A 288 -1.12 11.27 -2.59
C LEU A 288 -1.24 12.76 -2.93
N ARG A 289 -0.99 13.60 -1.93
CA ARG A 289 -0.89 15.06 -2.08
C ARG A 289 0.47 15.53 -1.58
N GLN A 290 1.11 16.39 -2.36
CA GLN A 290 2.24 17.16 -1.87
C GLN A 290 1.71 18.32 -1.02
N HIS A 291 2.19 18.41 0.21
CA HIS A 291 1.96 19.56 1.09
C HIS A 291 2.96 20.69 0.77
N THR A 292 2.70 21.92 1.24
CA THR A 292 3.50 23.10 0.90
C THR A 292 4.97 23.04 1.34
N ASP A 293 5.30 22.17 2.30
CA ASP A 293 6.66 21.88 2.76
C ASP A 293 7.36 20.75 1.96
N GLY A 294 6.72 20.27 0.89
CA GLY A 294 7.21 19.18 0.07
C GLY A 294 6.99 17.79 0.67
N ARG A 295 6.39 17.64 1.87
CA ARG A 295 6.09 16.30 2.40
C ARG A 295 4.90 15.70 1.65
N LEU A 296 4.92 14.39 1.44
CA LEU A 296 3.74 13.68 0.94
C LEU A 296 2.75 13.44 2.08
N ARG A 297 1.48 13.63 1.75
CA ARG A 297 0.33 13.31 2.59
C ARG A 297 -0.52 12.27 1.89
N VAL A 298 -1.08 11.37 2.68
CA VAL A 298 -1.97 10.31 2.18
C VAL A 298 -3.38 10.66 2.62
N GLN A 299 -4.28 10.75 1.65
CA GLN A 299 -5.66 11.15 1.88
C GLN A 299 -6.64 10.24 1.16
N GLN A 300 -7.91 10.40 1.51
CA GLN A 300 -9.01 9.73 0.84
C GLN A 300 -9.00 10.07 -0.66
N ASN A 301 -9.12 9.04 -1.48
CA ASN A 301 -9.24 9.21 -2.93
C ASN A 301 -10.62 9.81 -3.24
N ALA A 302 -10.64 11.07 -3.67
CA ALA A 302 -11.87 11.79 -3.93
C ALA A 302 -12.73 11.14 -5.04
N ARG A 303 -12.08 10.52 -6.04
CA ARG A 303 -12.78 9.80 -7.11
C ARG A 303 -13.45 8.55 -6.57
N ALA A 304 -12.72 7.77 -5.77
CA ALA A 304 -13.26 6.59 -5.13
C ALA A 304 -14.43 6.97 -4.22
N ARG A 305 -14.25 7.99 -3.36
CA ARG A 305 -15.30 8.48 -2.47
C ARG A 305 -16.57 8.88 -3.21
N ALA A 306 -16.45 9.58 -4.33
CA ALA A 306 -17.61 9.97 -5.15
C ALA A 306 -18.35 8.75 -5.73
N VAL A 307 -17.67 7.64 -6.01
CA VAL A 307 -18.32 6.37 -6.39
C VAL A 307 -19.07 5.80 -5.19
N LEU A 308 -18.44 5.73 -4.02
CA LEU A 308 -19.05 5.20 -2.79
C LEU A 308 -20.35 5.94 -2.44
N GLU A 309 -20.33 7.27 -2.47
CA GLU A 309 -21.51 8.11 -2.18
C GLU A 309 -22.66 7.93 -3.17
N ARG A 310 -22.37 7.52 -4.41
CA ARG A 310 -23.42 7.18 -5.39
C ARG A 310 -23.93 5.76 -5.24
N SER A 311 -23.24 4.91 -4.46
CA SER A 311 -23.57 3.50 -4.24
C SER A 311 -24.28 3.24 -2.90
N THR A 312 -24.68 4.30 -2.19
CA THR A 312 -25.44 4.19 -0.94
C THR A 312 -26.94 4.10 -1.21
N ASP A 313 -27.43 2.89 -1.49
CA ASP A 313 -28.86 2.65 -1.71
C ASP A 313 -29.64 2.46 -0.39
N ALA A 314 -28.96 2.04 0.69
CA ALA A 314 -29.56 1.81 1.99
C ALA A 314 -29.57 3.09 2.86
N PRO A 315 -30.58 3.27 3.74
CA PRO A 315 -30.61 4.40 4.67
C PRO A 315 -29.38 4.42 5.58
N ALA A 316 -28.85 5.62 5.80
CA ALA A 316 -27.76 5.82 6.74
C ALA A 316 -28.22 5.56 8.19
N VAL A 317 -27.27 5.17 9.05
CA VAL A 317 -27.48 5.03 10.49
C VAL A 317 -26.96 6.30 11.17
N ASP A 318 -27.87 7.20 11.51
CA ASP A 318 -27.55 8.47 12.15
C ASP A 318 -27.19 8.30 13.63
N PHE A 319 -26.24 9.11 14.11
CA PHE A 319 -25.91 9.22 15.52
C PHE A 319 -25.82 10.69 15.94
N SER A 320 -26.27 10.96 17.17
CA SER A 320 -26.27 12.32 17.73
C SER A 320 -24.91 12.67 18.32
N SER A 321 -24.66 13.97 18.45
CA SER A 321 -23.48 14.45 19.17
C SER A 321 -23.49 13.95 20.61
N VAL A 322 -22.34 13.51 21.12
CA VAL A 322 -22.20 12.99 22.49
C VAL A 322 -20.91 13.47 23.13
N GLN A 323 -21.00 13.85 24.40
CA GLN A 323 -19.84 14.07 25.26
C GLN A 323 -19.55 12.81 26.07
N ILE A 324 -18.31 12.35 26.06
CA ILE A 324 -17.83 11.24 26.87
C ILE A 324 -16.78 11.78 27.83
N ALA A 325 -16.99 11.61 29.13
CA ALA A 325 -16.09 12.11 30.17
C ALA A 325 -15.72 11.00 31.16
N SER A 326 -14.43 10.81 31.37
CA SER A 326 -13.90 9.91 32.39
C SER A 326 -12.56 10.45 32.92
N THR A 327 -12.61 11.26 33.98
CA THR A 327 -11.46 12.01 34.48
C THR A 327 -10.29 11.12 34.94
N HIS A 328 -10.57 9.93 35.46
CA HIS A 328 -9.60 9.04 36.10
C HIS A 328 -9.77 7.58 35.66
N GLY A 329 -10.33 7.35 34.48
CA GLY A 329 -10.61 6.00 34.01
C GLY A 329 -11.00 5.95 32.55
N TYR A 330 -11.74 4.92 32.21
CA TYR A 330 -12.25 4.65 30.88
C TYR A 330 -13.71 5.07 30.77
N GLY A 331 -14.09 5.71 29.67
CA GLY A 331 -15.48 6.02 29.33
C GLY A 331 -15.73 5.69 27.87
N THR A 332 -16.90 5.15 27.54
CA THR A 332 -17.25 4.79 26.16
C THR A 332 -18.74 4.95 25.89
N HIS A 333 -19.10 5.19 24.63
CA HIS A 333 -20.47 5.37 24.18
C HIS A 333 -20.66 4.74 22.80
N THR A 334 -21.69 3.90 22.65
CA THR A 334 -22.08 3.36 21.34
C THR A 334 -22.73 4.44 20.50
N LEU A 335 -22.19 4.71 19.32
CA LEU A 335 -22.68 5.72 18.39
C LEU A 335 -23.72 5.13 17.44
N ALA A 336 -23.38 4.02 16.77
CA ALA A 336 -24.19 3.43 15.71
C ALA A 336 -23.85 1.95 15.52
N THR A 337 -24.66 1.26 14.72
CA THR A 337 -24.30 -0.03 14.13
C THR A 337 -23.58 0.17 12.79
N MET A 338 -22.59 -0.68 12.51
CA MET A 338 -21.80 -0.71 11.29
C MET A 338 -22.30 -1.81 10.34
N PRO A 339 -22.61 -1.48 9.08
CA PRO A 339 -22.89 -2.48 8.04
C PRO A 339 -21.64 -3.33 7.72
N HIS A 340 -21.77 -4.41 6.95
CA HIS A 340 -20.59 -5.18 6.48
C HIS A 340 -19.65 -4.31 5.62
N ALA A 341 -20.23 -3.48 4.75
CA ALA A 341 -19.49 -2.56 3.89
C ALA A 341 -20.11 -1.15 3.95
N GLY A 342 -19.27 -0.13 4.08
CA GLY A 342 -19.73 1.21 4.39
C GLY A 342 -18.61 2.22 4.52
N PHE A 343 -19.01 3.43 4.89
CA PHE A 343 -18.08 4.49 5.27
C PHE A 343 -18.70 5.42 6.31
N VAL A 344 -17.86 6.12 7.06
CA VAL A 344 -18.28 7.13 8.04
C VAL A 344 -17.23 8.24 8.14
N ASP A 345 -17.70 9.48 8.15
CA ASP A 345 -16.90 10.65 8.49
C ASP A 345 -17.28 11.10 9.90
N ILE A 346 -16.29 11.33 10.76
CA ILE A 346 -16.52 11.62 12.18
C ILE A 346 -15.46 12.57 12.73
N ASN A 347 -15.90 13.52 13.53
CA ASN A 347 -15.03 14.47 14.22
C ASN A 347 -14.97 14.14 15.71
N LEU A 348 -13.76 14.12 16.25
CA LEU A 348 -13.48 13.97 17.67
C LEU A 348 -12.85 15.25 18.20
N ASN A 349 -13.42 15.83 19.23
CA ASN A 349 -12.98 17.07 19.85
C ASN A 349 -12.49 16.77 21.29
N PRO A 350 -11.21 16.42 21.49
CA PRO A 350 -10.69 16.16 22.82
C PRO A 350 -10.52 17.47 23.61
N SER A 351 -10.94 17.47 24.87
CA SER A 351 -10.62 18.57 25.79
C SER A 351 -9.13 18.57 26.15
N PRO A 352 -8.53 19.74 26.42
CA PRO A 352 -7.13 19.83 26.88
C PRO A 352 -6.86 18.93 28.08
N GLY A 353 -5.75 18.19 28.03
CA GLY A 353 -5.34 17.27 29.10
C GLY A 353 -5.81 15.83 28.95
N THR A 354 -6.69 15.53 27.99
CA THR A 354 -7.12 14.16 27.65
C THR A 354 -5.93 13.28 27.28
N LYS A 355 -5.83 12.10 27.89
CA LYS A 355 -4.70 11.19 27.72
C LYS A 355 -4.82 10.31 26.49
N VAL A 356 -5.98 9.65 26.33
CA VAL A 356 -6.30 8.85 25.16
C VAL A 356 -7.75 9.08 24.78
N PHE A 357 -8.05 9.11 23.50
CA PHE A 357 -9.42 9.09 22.98
C PHE A 357 -9.43 8.43 21.61
N GLY A 358 -10.61 8.06 21.12
CA GLY A 358 -10.70 7.44 19.82
C GLY A 358 -12.03 6.80 19.51
N LEU A 359 -11.99 5.90 18.54
CA LEU A 359 -13.11 5.06 18.13
C LEU A 359 -12.83 3.61 18.49
N GLU A 360 -13.89 2.87 18.80
CA GLU A 360 -13.89 1.41 18.78
C GLU A 360 -14.80 0.97 17.63
N ILE A 361 -14.31 0.05 16.78
CA ILE A 361 -15.02 -0.45 15.61
C ILE A 361 -15.20 -1.97 15.69
N ARG A 362 -16.28 -2.47 15.06
CA ARG A 362 -16.64 -3.91 15.09
C ARG A 362 -16.75 -4.47 16.51
N VAL A 363 -17.26 -3.65 17.43
CA VAL A 363 -17.35 -4.00 18.85
C VAL A 363 -18.58 -4.84 19.12
N ASP A 364 -18.44 -5.87 19.96
CA ASP A 364 -19.55 -6.69 20.43
C ASP A 364 -20.28 -6.03 21.62
N ASP A 365 -21.47 -6.50 21.97
CA ASP A 365 -22.24 -5.95 23.11
C ASP A 365 -21.47 -6.07 24.44
N SER A 366 -20.55 -7.03 24.54
CA SER A 366 -19.70 -7.24 25.71
C SER A 366 -18.50 -6.29 25.78
N ARG A 367 -18.17 -5.62 24.68
CA ARG A 367 -16.97 -4.79 24.48
C ARG A 367 -15.67 -5.52 24.76
N THR A 368 -15.65 -6.82 24.50
CA THR A 368 -14.47 -7.66 24.65
C THR A 368 -13.75 -7.80 23.32
N HIS A 369 -14.50 -7.83 22.21
CA HIS A 369 -13.98 -8.07 20.87
C HIS A 369 -14.15 -6.84 19.98
N GLY A 370 -13.29 -6.71 18.98
CA GLY A 370 -13.24 -5.57 18.06
C GLY A 370 -11.89 -4.84 18.10
N TYR A 371 -11.86 -3.64 17.54
CA TYR A 371 -10.63 -2.86 17.38
C TYR A 371 -10.77 -1.45 17.92
N SER A 372 -9.69 -0.93 18.49
CA SER A 372 -9.57 0.48 18.85
C SER A 372 -8.72 1.23 17.83
N ILE A 373 -9.14 2.44 17.54
CA ILE A 373 -8.42 3.47 16.78
C ILE A 373 -8.19 4.60 17.75
N SER A 374 -6.96 4.76 18.25
CA SER A 374 -6.66 5.59 19.42
C SER A 374 -5.64 6.68 19.12
N PHE A 375 -5.82 7.83 19.78
CA PHE A 375 -4.91 8.97 19.73
C PHE A 375 -4.37 9.25 21.13
N GLU A 376 -3.06 9.45 21.22
CA GLU A 376 -2.34 9.77 22.45
C GLU A 376 -1.64 11.14 22.29
N PRO A 377 -2.32 12.26 22.60
CA PRO A 377 -1.82 13.61 22.31
C PRO A 377 -0.43 13.88 22.89
N SER A 378 -0.19 13.49 24.14
CA SER A 378 1.10 13.73 24.81
C SER A 378 2.25 12.93 24.22
N LEU A 379 1.95 11.82 23.53
CA LEU A 379 2.94 10.95 22.89
C LEU A 379 3.04 11.20 21.38
N LYS A 380 2.20 12.09 20.82
CA LYS A 380 2.09 12.34 19.37
C LYS A 380 1.94 11.04 18.59
N ARG A 381 1.09 10.15 19.09
CA ARG A 381 0.98 8.78 18.58
C ARG A 381 -0.47 8.42 18.27
N PHE A 382 -0.64 7.80 17.11
CA PHE A 382 -1.84 7.10 16.67
C PHE A 382 -1.61 5.60 16.84
N ARG A 383 -2.63 4.83 17.25
CA ARG A 383 -2.55 3.37 17.32
C ARG A 383 -3.82 2.69 16.82
N ILE A 384 -3.63 1.52 16.24
CA ILE A 384 -4.69 0.55 15.99
C ILE A 384 -4.40 -0.65 16.87
N ASP A 385 -5.43 -1.19 17.51
CA ASP A 385 -5.26 -2.32 18.41
C ASP A 385 -6.51 -3.18 18.53
N ARG A 386 -6.37 -4.38 19.07
CA ARG A 386 -7.50 -5.23 19.44
C ARG A 386 -7.96 -4.96 20.86
N LEU A 387 -9.28 -4.98 21.09
CA LEU A 387 -9.84 -4.81 22.44
C LEU A 387 -9.51 -5.99 23.37
N ASP A 388 -9.34 -7.19 22.81
CA ASP A 388 -8.97 -8.40 23.55
C ASP A 388 -7.45 -8.61 23.67
N ARG A 389 -6.62 -7.63 23.29
CA ARG A 389 -5.16 -7.76 23.43
C ARG A 389 -4.78 -7.83 24.91
N PHE A 390 -4.37 -9.02 25.35
CA PHE A 390 -3.88 -9.28 26.69
C PHE A 390 -2.52 -9.98 26.66
N GLY A 391 -1.55 -9.48 27.42
CA GLY A 391 -0.22 -10.11 27.57
C GLY A 391 0.76 -9.92 26.40
N SER A 392 0.50 -8.97 25.50
CA SER A 392 1.45 -8.52 24.45
C SER A 392 1.89 -7.09 24.75
N ASP A 393 3.17 -6.78 24.51
CA ASP A 393 3.72 -5.43 24.74
C ASP A 393 3.50 -4.49 23.55
N ALA A 394 3.17 -5.01 22.37
CA ALA A 394 3.01 -4.21 21.15
C ALA A 394 1.53 -4.11 20.71
N PRO A 395 1.04 -2.91 20.36
CA PRO A 395 -0.25 -2.78 19.67
C PRO A 395 -0.18 -3.41 18.28
N PHE A 396 -1.33 -3.62 17.65
CA PHE A 396 -1.38 -4.09 16.26
C PHE A 396 -0.59 -3.17 15.32
N ASP A 397 -0.84 -1.86 15.39
CA ASP A 397 -0.11 -0.86 14.61
C ASP A 397 0.01 0.45 15.38
N ASN A 398 1.04 1.23 15.09
CA ASN A 398 1.18 2.60 15.55
C ASN A 398 1.96 3.47 14.55
N ARG A 399 1.62 4.76 14.56
CA ARG A 399 2.24 5.78 13.72
C ARG A 399 2.39 7.10 14.47
N PRO A 400 3.40 7.93 14.14
CA PRO A 400 3.42 9.31 14.61
C PRO A 400 2.20 10.06 14.06
N VAL A 401 1.63 10.95 14.87
CA VAL A 401 0.53 11.82 14.45
C VAL A 401 0.68 13.20 15.10
N THR A 402 0.44 14.25 14.32
CA THR A 402 0.30 15.60 14.84
C THR A 402 -1.18 15.95 14.84
N LEU A 403 -1.74 16.15 16.03
CA LEU A 403 -3.14 16.54 16.17
C LEU A 403 -3.30 18.04 15.92
N PRO A 404 -4.39 18.46 15.26
CA PRO A 404 -4.71 19.87 15.11
C PRO A 404 -5.16 20.47 16.45
N ASP A 405 -5.16 21.81 16.55
CA ASP A 405 -5.76 22.52 17.68
C ASP A 405 -7.30 22.41 17.73
N GLY A 406 -7.91 21.94 16.63
CA GLY A 406 -9.36 21.74 16.48
C GLY A 406 -9.77 20.26 16.43
N PRO A 407 -10.90 19.92 15.78
CA PRO A 407 -11.37 18.55 15.68
C PRO A 407 -10.34 17.65 14.99
N VAL A 408 -10.15 16.45 15.52
CA VAL A 408 -9.55 15.34 14.80
C VAL A 408 -10.61 14.76 13.87
N ARG A 409 -10.41 14.92 12.56
CA ARG A 409 -11.31 14.43 11.52
C ARG A 409 -10.88 13.06 11.07
N LEU A 410 -11.79 12.10 11.10
CA LEU A 410 -11.58 10.74 10.63
C LEU A 410 -12.55 10.45 9.49
N SER A 411 -12.06 9.80 8.45
CA SER A 411 -12.89 9.14 7.44
C SER A 411 -12.52 7.68 7.40
N LEU A 412 -13.50 6.81 7.65
CA LEU A 412 -13.32 5.36 7.64
C LEU A 412 -14.04 4.82 6.42
N GLU A 413 -13.35 4.00 5.63
CA GLU A 413 -13.93 3.18 4.56
C GLU A 413 -13.71 1.71 4.91
N PHE A 414 -14.77 0.91 4.93
CA PHE A 414 -14.69 -0.48 5.33
C PHE A 414 -15.51 -1.41 4.44
N ASP A 415 -15.01 -2.62 4.27
CA ASP A 415 -15.67 -3.69 3.53
C ASP A 415 -15.13 -5.03 4.07
N GLY A 416 -15.99 -5.71 4.84
CA GLY A 416 -15.65 -6.91 5.58
C GLY A 416 -14.50 -6.69 6.56
N GLU A 417 -13.40 -7.39 6.31
CA GLU A 417 -12.21 -7.46 7.18
C GLU A 417 -11.27 -6.25 7.02
N ILE A 418 -11.54 -5.33 6.09
CA ILE A 418 -10.67 -4.19 5.83
C ILE A 418 -11.32 -2.92 6.33
N THR A 419 -10.54 -2.11 7.03
CA THR A 419 -10.88 -0.71 7.29
C THR A 419 -9.69 0.18 6.92
N VAL A 420 -9.91 1.14 6.03
CA VAL A 420 -8.96 2.22 5.76
C VAL A 420 -9.37 3.43 6.58
N ILE A 421 -8.43 4.00 7.33
CA ILE A 421 -8.63 5.08 8.29
C ILE A 421 -7.84 6.29 7.80
N TYR A 422 -8.53 7.34 7.35
CA TYR A 422 -7.92 8.61 6.98
C TYR A 422 -8.01 9.59 8.14
N ILE A 423 -6.89 10.24 8.46
CA ILE A 423 -6.74 11.12 9.62
C ILE A 423 -6.41 12.52 9.11
N ASN A 424 -7.30 13.47 9.37
CA ASN A 424 -7.18 14.89 9.02
C ASN A 424 -6.89 15.18 7.53
N GLY A 425 -7.14 14.21 6.64
CA GLY A 425 -6.75 14.31 5.23
C GLY A 425 -5.23 14.35 5.01
N THR A 426 -4.43 13.93 5.98
CA THR A 426 -2.96 14.02 5.93
C THR A 426 -2.25 12.69 6.02
N SER A 427 -2.87 11.70 6.67
CA SER A 427 -2.30 10.37 6.90
C SER A 427 -3.38 9.30 6.74
N ALA A 428 -2.95 8.08 6.42
CA ALA A 428 -3.81 6.91 6.34
C ALA A 428 -3.25 5.75 7.18
N ALA A 429 -4.12 4.86 7.64
CA ALA A 429 -3.73 3.57 8.17
C ALA A 429 -4.77 2.53 7.78
N THR A 430 -4.29 1.39 7.30
CA THR A 430 -5.13 0.29 6.84
C THR A 430 -5.08 -0.85 7.87
N LEU A 431 -6.25 -1.30 8.29
CA LEU A 431 -6.44 -2.45 9.17
C LEU A 431 -6.99 -3.63 8.39
N ARG A 432 -6.36 -4.79 8.56
CA ARG A 432 -6.99 -6.10 8.32
C ARG A 432 -7.40 -6.67 9.67
N GLY A 433 -8.69 -6.72 9.94
CA GLY A 433 -9.27 -7.30 11.15
C GLY A 433 -10.23 -8.43 10.82
N TYR A 434 -9.92 -9.65 11.30
CA TYR A 434 -10.73 -10.84 11.06
C TYR A 434 -11.85 -11.04 12.09
N ASP A 435 -11.66 -10.53 13.31
CA ASP A 435 -12.71 -10.52 14.32
C ASP A 435 -13.84 -9.55 13.94
N LEU A 436 -14.89 -10.11 13.33
CA LEU A 436 -16.13 -9.43 12.97
C LEU A 436 -17.28 -9.84 13.90
N ALA A 437 -16.99 -10.30 15.12
CA ALA A 437 -18.00 -10.75 16.08
C ALA A 437 -18.97 -9.62 16.50
N GLY A 438 -18.52 -8.37 16.39
CA GLY A 438 -19.30 -7.18 16.71
C GLY A 438 -19.62 -6.32 15.49
N ASN A 439 -20.69 -5.53 15.62
CA ASN A 439 -21.10 -4.57 14.60
C ASN A 439 -21.28 -3.15 15.17
N LEU A 440 -20.80 -2.87 16.39
CA LEU A 440 -20.96 -1.54 16.97
C LEU A 440 -19.80 -0.62 16.55
N LEU A 441 -20.15 0.63 16.26
CA LEU A 441 -19.25 1.78 16.27
C LEU A 441 -19.44 2.48 17.61
N ALA A 442 -18.35 2.66 18.36
CA ALA A 442 -18.33 3.40 19.61
C ALA A 442 -17.22 4.45 19.61
N ALA A 443 -17.33 5.42 20.49
CA ALA A 443 -16.25 6.33 20.82
C ALA A 443 -15.87 6.16 22.29
N PHE A 444 -14.61 6.44 22.62
CA PHE A 444 -14.10 6.29 23.97
C PHE A 444 -13.11 7.38 24.37
N VAL A 445 -12.88 7.47 25.69
CA VAL A 445 -11.89 8.34 26.31
C VAL A 445 -11.24 7.64 27.52
N GLU A 446 -9.94 7.87 27.69
CA GLU A 446 -9.17 7.53 28.88
C GLU A 446 -8.65 8.82 29.51
N GLU A 447 -8.97 9.01 30.79
CA GLU A 447 -8.49 10.13 31.60
C GLU A 447 -8.67 11.48 30.89
N GLY A 448 -9.92 11.83 30.59
CA GLY A 448 -10.22 13.05 29.84
C GLY A 448 -11.68 13.20 29.45
N VAL A 449 -11.90 14.08 28.48
CA VAL A 449 -13.21 14.36 27.89
C VAL A 449 -13.05 14.46 26.38
N VAL A 450 -13.95 13.83 25.63
CA VAL A 450 -14.05 13.98 24.17
C VAL A 450 -15.49 14.25 23.77
N ASP A 451 -15.70 15.25 22.93
CA ASP A 451 -16.97 15.50 22.26
C ASP A 451 -16.92 14.89 20.86
N VAL A 452 -17.94 14.10 20.53
CA VAL A 452 -18.13 13.51 19.21
C VAL A 452 -19.24 14.30 18.52
N ASP A 453 -18.98 14.79 17.31
CA ASP A 453 -19.99 15.49 16.52
C ASP A 453 -21.06 14.50 16.03
N ALA A 454 -22.28 14.98 15.76
CA ALA A 454 -23.30 14.18 15.10
C ALA A 454 -22.83 13.76 13.69
N GLY A 455 -23.27 12.59 13.24
CA GLY A 455 -22.89 12.04 11.94
C GLY A 455 -23.75 10.87 11.53
N SER A 456 -23.32 10.16 10.50
CA SER A 456 -24.07 9.05 9.92
C SER A 456 -23.13 7.98 9.38
N VAL A 457 -23.43 6.71 9.65
CA VAL A 457 -22.76 5.57 9.01
C VAL A 457 -23.50 5.24 7.71
N GLN A 458 -22.78 5.28 6.59
CA GLN A 458 -23.31 5.02 5.26
C GLN A 458 -23.07 3.54 4.89
N SER A 459 -24.05 2.90 4.26
CA SER A 459 -23.95 1.51 3.82
C SER A 459 -23.76 1.40 2.31
N LEU A 460 -22.86 0.51 1.89
CA LEU A 460 -22.60 0.17 0.49
C LEU A 460 -23.30 -1.13 0.06
N GLN A 461 -24.08 -1.74 0.96
CA GLN A 461 -24.84 -2.95 0.69
C GLN A 461 -26.23 -2.60 0.13
N GLN A 462 -26.65 -3.32 -0.90
CA GLN A 462 -27.98 -3.14 -1.51
C GLN A 462 -29.10 -3.79 -0.68
N THR A 463 -28.78 -4.75 0.20
CA THR A 463 -29.77 -5.41 1.05
C THR A 463 -29.20 -5.67 2.45
N PRO A 464 -29.94 -5.39 3.55
CA PRO A 464 -29.48 -5.65 4.92
C PRO A 464 -29.24 -7.13 5.29
N LYS A 465 -29.51 -8.08 4.37
CA LYS A 465 -29.45 -9.53 4.65
C LYS A 465 -28.05 -10.14 4.49
N GLU A 466 -27.06 -9.33 4.12
CA GLU A 466 -25.67 -9.78 3.91
C GLU A 466 -24.75 -9.49 5.10
N ASP A 467 -25.28 -9.04 6.24
CA ASP A 467 -24.53 -8.83 7.50
C ASP A 467 -24.14 -10.13 8.22
N ARG A 468 -23.76 -11.18 7.47
CA ARG A 468 -23.36 -12.47 8.03
C ARG A 468 -21.87 -12.57 8.31
#